data_AF-A0A937CSY9-F1
#
_entry.id   AF-A0A937CSY9-F1
#
_cell.length_a   1.000
_cell.length_b   1.000
_cell.length_c   1.000
_cell.angle_alpha   90.00
_cell.angle_beta   90.00
_cell.angle_gamma   90.00
#
_symmetry.space_group_name_H-M   'P 1'
#
loop_
_entity.id
_entity.type
_entity.pdbx_description
1 polymer ?
#
loop_
_entity_poly.entity_id
_entity_poly.type
_entity_poly.pdbx_seq_one_letter_code
_entity_poly.pdbx_strand_id
1 'polypeptide(L)'
;MAAGAAAVLLAACSDVPRGPSAPDALRAGRAERETELNRQWQNHSLAELLLGFGRPELLLDIPGGGNPPGFVLVYARDAGTGCLDTFAVVSGPVIRVRMYQCR
;
A
#
# COMPACT_ATOMS: atom_id res chain seq x y z
N MET A 1 -57.00 43.57 2.89
CA MET A 1 -56.78 42.62 4.01
C MET A 1 -56.46 41.27 3.39
N ALA A 2 -55.31 40.68 3.79
CA ALA A 2 -54.92 39.25 3.76
C ALA A 2 -54.96 38.49 2.40
N ALA A 3 -54.03 37.61 2.04
CA ALA A 3 -52.78 37.15 2.65
C ALA A 3 -51.90 36.60 1.52
N GLY A 4 -50.60 36.94 1.53
CA GLY A 4 -49.62 36.43 0.59
C GLY A 4 -49.24 35.00 0.93
N ALA A 5 -49.30 34.12 -0.07
CA ALA A 5 -48.78 32.76 0.02
C ALA A 5 -47.25 32.80 -0.12
N ALA A 6 -46.55 32.64 0.99
CA ALA A 6 -45.10 32.45 1.00
C ALA A 6 -44.80 30.96 0.73
N ALA A 7 -44.36 30.64 -0.48
CA ALA A 7 -43.83 29.33 -0.82
C ALA A 7 -42.43 29.18 -0.21
N VAL A 8 -42.32 28.34 0.82
CA VAL A 8 -41.04 27.95 1.42
C VAL A 8 -40.36 26.97 0.47
N LEU A 9 -39.40 27.47 -0.32
CA LEU A 9 -38.49 26.62 -1.09
C LEU A 9 -37.53 25.93 -0.10
N LEU A 10 -37.81 24.66 0.17
CA LEU A 10 -36.89 23.75 0.83
C LEU A 10 -35.62 23.63 -0.05
N ALA A 11 -34.61 24.43 0.29
CA ALA A 11 -33.25 24.21 -0.19
C ALA A 11 -32.73 22.91 0.43
N ALA A 12 -33.05 21.79 -0.23
CA ALA A 12 -32.41 20.52 0.04
C ALA A 12 -30.95 20.66 -0.38
N CYS A 13 -30.09 20.97 0.58
CA CYS A 13 -28.66 20.75 0.46
C CYS A 13 -28.48 19.26 0.20
N SER A 14 -28.37 18.89 -1.07
CA SER A 14 -27.89 17.58 -1.44
C SER A 14 -26.48 17.47 -0.89
N ASP A 15 -26.31 16.71 0.19
CA ASP A 15 -25.00 16.29 0.65
C ASP A 15 -24.34 15.54 -0.50
N VAL A 16 -23.56 16.27 -1.31
CA VAL A 16 -22.70 15.68 -2.33
C VAL A 16 -21.78 14.75 -1.56
N PRO A 17 -21.82 13.43 -1.80
CA PRO A 17 -20.91 12.51 -1.13
C PRO A 17 -19.49 12.96 -1.48
N ARG A 18 -18.80 13.57 -0.51
CA ARG A 18 -17.38 13.87 -0.67
C ARG A 18 -16.69 12.51 -0.66
N GLY A 19 -16.37 12.02 -1.85
CA GLY A 19 -15.43 10.93 -2.02
C GLY A 19 -14.14 11.25 -1.26
N PRO A 20 -13.34 10.22 -0.93
CA PRO A 20 -12.08 10.43 -0.24
C PRO A 20 -11.24 11.46 -0.99
N SER A 21 -10.62 12.37 -0.24
CA SER A 21 -9.68 13.31 -0.85
C SER A 21 -8.57 12.51 -1.55
N ALA A 22 -7.98 13.04 -2.63
CA ALA A 22 -6.91 12.33 -3.35
C ALA A 22 -5.78 11.80 -2.42
N PRO A 23 -5.35 12.53 -1.37
CA PRO A 23 -4.43 12.01 -0.36
C PRO A 23 -4.96 10.79 0.41
N ASP A 24 -6.25 10.76 0.75
CA ASP A 24 -6.86 9.65 1.50
C ASP A 24 -7.03 8.41 0.62
N ALA A 25 -7.40 8.59 -0.65
CA ALA A 25 -7.50 7.51 -1.62
C ALA A 25 -6.12 6.84 -1.86
N LEU A 26 -5.05 7.64 -1.94
CA LEU A 26 -3.69 7.10 -2.03
C LEU A 26 -3.31 6.32 -0.77
N ARG A 27 -3.58 6.85 0.43
CA ARG A 27 -3.29 6.12 1.69
C ARG A 27 -4.04 4.80 1.79
N ALA A 28 -5.33 4.79 1.43
CA ALA A 28 -6.14 3.58 1.42
C ALA A 28 -5.56 2.54 0.43
N GLY A 29 -5.23 2.96 -0.80
CA GLY A 29 -4.61 2.09 -1.79
C GLY A 29 -3.25 1.52 -1.35
N ARG A 30 -2.45 2.30 -0.61
CA ARG A 30 -1.18 1.81 -0.02
C ARG A 30 -1.43 0.72 1.02
N ALA A 31 -2.35 0.94 1.96
CA ALA A 31 -2.65 -0.02 3.02
C ALA A 31 -3.26 -1.33 2.47
N GLU A 32 -4.14 -1.21 1.46
CA GLU A 32 -4.70 -2.36 0.75
C GLU A 32 -3.61 -3.16 0.03
N ARG A 33 -2.73 -2.48 -0.73
CA ARG A 33 -1.59 -3.14 -1.40
C ARG A 33 -0.64 -3.80 -0.39
N GLU A 34 -0.35 -3.13 0.72
CA GLU A 34 0.47 -3.71 1.78
C GLU A 34 -0.13 -4.97 2.35
N THR A 35 -1.43 -4.97 2.62
CA THR A 35 -2.14 -6.14 3.13
C THR A 35 -2.12 -7.27 2.10
N GLU A 36 -2.40 -6.96 0.84
CA GLU A 36 -2.43 -7.94 -0.25
C GLU A 36 -1.07 -8.59 -0.47
N LEU A 37 -0.01 -7.79 -0.65
CA LEU A 37 1.31 -8.33 -0.93
C LEU A 37 1.95 -9.01 0.28
N ASN A 38 1.64 -8.57 1.51
CA ASN A 38 2.01 -9.35 2.69
C ASN A 38 1.30 -10.71 2.71
N ARG A 39 0.00 -10.76 2.44
CA ARG A 39 -0.74 -12.03 2.37
C ARG A 39 -0.18 -12.95 1.28
N GLN A 40 0.18 -12.40 0.13
CA GLN A 40 0.67 -13.17 -1.01
C GLN A 40 2.10 -13.66 -0.83
N TRP A 41 2.99 -12.84 -0.26
CA TRP A 41 4.43 -13.11 -0.30
C TRP A 41 5.06 -13.44 1.04
N GLN A 42 4.39 -13.16 2.17
CA GLN A 42 4.97 -13.48 3.48
C GLN A 42 5.28 -14.97 3.59
N ASN A 43 6.46 -15.29 4.12
CA ASN A 43 7.04 -16.62 4.27
C ASN A 43 7.41 -17.35 2.96
N HIS A 44 7.15 -16.77 1.78
CA HIS A 44 7.68 -17.29 0.52
C HIS A 44 9.20 -17.14 0.48
N SER A 45 9.85 -18.03 -0.25
CA SER A 45 11.30 -17.97 -0.47
C SER A 45 11.68 -16.77 -1.34
N LEU A 46 12.92 -16.31 -1.19
CA LEU A 46 13.48 -15.30 -2.08
C LEU A 46 13.43 -15.75 -3.56
N ALA A 47 13.65 -17.04 -3.83
CA ALA A 47 13.61 -17.57 -5.19
C ALA A 47 12.22 -17.42 -5.82
N GLU A 48 11.16 -17.73 -5.08
CA GLU A 48 9.78 -17.54 -5.55
C GLU A 48 9.47 -16.06 -5.79
N LEU A 49 9.91 -15.18 -4.89
CA LEU A 49 9.74 -13.74 -5.07
C LEU A 49 10.43 -13.24 -6.34
N LEU A 50 11.67 -13.65 -6.59
CA LEU A 50 12.40 -13.23 -7.80
C LEU A 50 11.76 -13.76 -9.09
N LEU A 51 11.14 -14.95 -9.03
CA LEU A 51 10.43 -15.51 -10.18
C LEU A 51 9.11 -14.80 -10.45
N GLY A 52 8.35 -14.41 -9.41
CA GLY A 52 7.04 -13.77 -9.58
C GLY A 52 7.09 -12.25 -9.68
N PHE A 53 8.02 -11.60 -8.99
CA PHE A 53 8.15 -10.13 -8.93
C PHE A 53 9.29 -9.61 -9.83
N GLY A 54 10.18 -10.49 -10.28
CA GLY A 54 11.33 -10.14 -11.11
C GLY A 54 12.56 -9.74 -10.30
N ARG A 55 13.50 -9.04 -10.94
CA ARG A 55 14.75 -8.61 -10.29
C ARG A 55 14.55 -7.26 -9.59
N PRO A 56 15.02 -7.10 -8.35
CA PRO A 56 14.98 -5.81 -7.67
C PRO A 56 15.91 -4.81 -8.36
N GLU A 57 15.56 -3.53 -8.27
CA GLU A 57 16.44 -2.44 -8.72
C GLU A 57 17.59 -2.23 -7.74
N LEU A 58 17.32 -2.44 -6.45
CA LEU A 58 18.29 -2.26 -5.39
C LEU A 58 18.18 -3.37 -4.34
N LEU A 59 19.33 -3.85 -3.89
CA LEU A 59 19.47 -4.75 -2.76
C LEU A 59 20.26 -4.02 -1.68
N LEU A 60 19.65 -3.90 -0.50
CA LEU A 60 20.24 -3.29 0.67
C LEU A 60 20.57 -4.37 1.69
N ASP A 61 21.85 -4.53 1.99
CA ASP A 61 22.33 -5.40 3.07
C ASP A 61 22.19 -4.67 4.41
N ILE A 62 21.71 -5.38 5.42
CA ILE A 62 21.59 -4.87 6.79
C ILE A 62 22.63 -5.63 7.64
N PRO A 63 23.85 -5.07 7.80
CA PRO A 63 24.90 -5.75 8.53
C PRO A 63 24.49 -6.03 9.98
N GLY A 64 24.77 -7.25 10.45
CA GLY A 64 24.36 -7.75 11.77
C GLY A 64 23.13 -8.66 11.76
N GLY A 65 22.61 -9.03 10.57
CA GLY A 65 21.50 -9.94 10.28
C GLY A 65 21.01 -10.82 11.43
N GLY A 66 20.15 -10.26 12.26
CA GLY A 66 19.40 -10.93 13.29
C GLY A 66 18.16 -10.09 13.49
N ASN A 67 16.99 -10.74 13.66
CA ASN A 67 15.68 -10.08 13.75
C ASN A 67 15.84 -8.73 14.49
N PRO A 68 15.92 -7.62 13.73
CA PRO A 68 15.31 -7.35 12.41
C PRO A 68 16.08 -7.87 11.12
N PRO A 69 15.64 -7.58 9.88
CA PRO A 69 15.89 -8.41 8.68
C PRO A 69 17.35 -8.48 8.19
N GLY A 70 17.66 -9.49 7.36
CA GLY A 70 19.00 -9.70 6.80
C GLY A 70 19.28 -8.87 5.55
N PHE A 71 18.27 -8.67 4.69
CA PHE A 71 18.37 -7.80 3.51
C PHE A 71 17.02 -7.15 3.21
N VAL A 72 17.04 -6.08 2.43
CA VAL A 72 15.87 -5.42 1.87
C VAL A 72 16.01 -5.35 0.36
N LEU A 73 14.94 -5.74 -0.34
CA LEU A 73 14.84 -5.67 -1.80
C LEU A 73 13.91 -4.52 -2.14
N VAL A 74 14.37 -3.62 -2.99
CA VAL A 74 13.60 -2.45 -3.45
C VAL A 74 13.34 -2.62 -4.94
N TYR A 75 12.08 -2.48 -5.33
CA TYR A 75 11.62 -2.49 -6.70
C TYR A 75 11.17 -1.09 -7.14
N ALA A 76 10.89 -0.94 -8.42
CA ALA A 76 10.43 0.31 -9.01
C ALA A 76 9.18 0.85 -8.31
N ARG A 77 8.95 2.16 -8.44
CA ARG A 77 7.71 2.78 -7.98
C ARG A 77 6.54 2.35 -8.88
N ASP A 78 5.52 1.75 -8.29
CA ASP A 78 4.28 1.42 -8.97
C ASP A 78 3.53 2.71 -9.35
N ALA A 79 3.23 2.90 -10.63
CA ALA A 79 2.62 4.15 -11.12
C ALA A 79 1.14 4.30 -10.71
N GLY A 80 0.43 3.20 -10.43
CA GLY A 80 -0.98 3.22 -10.05
C GLY A 80 -1.21 3.58 -8.59
N THR A 81 -0.36 3.08 -7.69
CA THR A 81 -0.46 3.26 -6.24
C THR A 81 0.56 4.25 -5.69
N GLY A 82 1.57 4.59 -6.48
CA GLY A 82 2.70 5.40 -6.06
C GLY A 82 3.59 4.68 -5.05
N CYS A 83 3.46 3.36 -4.87
CA CYS A 83 4.25 2.59 -3.91
C CYS A 83 5.67 2.33 -4.41
N LEU A 84 6.68 2.65 -3.59
CA LEU A 84 7.99 2.02 -3.73
C LEU A 84 7.93 0.63 -3.08
N ASP A 85 7.83 -0.40 -3.91
CA ASP A 85 7.63 -1.77 -3.48
C ASP A 85 8.89 -2.32 -2.80
N THR A 86 8.77 -2.64 -1.50
CA THR A 86 9.93 -3.00 -0.68
C THR A 86 9.67 -4.31 0.06
N PHE A 87 10.57 -5.28 -0.07
CA PHE A 87 10.48 -6.58 0.63
C PHE A 87 11.63 -6.74 1.61
N ALA A 88 11.32 -6.92 2.89
CA ALA A 88 12.30 -7.30 3.89
C ALA A 88 12.40 -8.83 3.93
N VAL A 89 13.62 -9.35 3.81
CA VAL A 89 13.89 -10.78 3.85
C VAL A 89 14.74 -11.15 5.06
N VAL A 90 14.54 -12.35 5.57
CA VAL A 90 15.30 -12.90 6.70
C VAL A 90 16.22 -14.01 6.23
N SER A 91 17.46 -13.95 6.70
CA SER A 91 18.45 -15.00 6.48
C SER A 91 18.17 -16.20 7.39
N GLY A 92 18.36 -17.39 6.85
CA GLY A 92 18.18 -18.67 7.53
C GLY A 92 18.58 -19.81 6.58
N PRO A 93 18.24 -21.07 6.90
CA PRO A 93 18.47 -22.19 5.97
C PRO A 93 17.84 -21.97 4.59
N VAL A 94 16.74 -21.22 4.56
CA VAL A 94 16.11 -20.68 3.35
C VAL A 94 15.85 -19.21 3.58
N ILE A 95 16.29 -18.35 2.66
CA ILE A 95 15.98 -16.91 2.70
C ILE A 95 14.51 -16.72 2.38
N ARG A 96 13.78 -16.05 3.26
CA ARG A 96 12.32 -15.88 3.14
C ARG A 96 11.92 -14.43 3.26
N VAL A 97 10.83 -14.07 2.58
CA VAL A 97 10.14 -12.80 2.75
C VAL A 97 9.49 -12.78 4.13
N ARG A 98 9.82 -11.75 4.91
CA ARG A 98 9.20 -11.53 6.22
C ARG A 98 8.01 -10.58 6.11
N MET A 99 8.20 -9.51 5.34
CA MET A 99 7.17 -8.51 5.11
C MET A 99 7.43 -7.72 3.84
N TYR A 100 6.35 -7.19 3.31
CA TYR A 100 6.30 -6.18 2.27
C TYR A 100 5.91 -4.83 2.88
N GLN A 101 6.46 -3.74 2.34
CA GLN A 101 6.12 -2.37 2.69
C GLN A 101 6.02 -1.51 1.41
N CYS A 102 5.02 -0.62 1.39
CA CYS A 102 4.85 0.41 0.39
C CYS A 102 5.36 1.74 0.94
N ARG A 103 6.34 2.37 0.28
CA ARG A 103 6.88 3.68 0.69
C ARG A 103 6.51 4.81 -0.28
#